data_AF-A0A533VZ59-F1
#
_entry.id   AF-A0A533VZ59-F1
#
_cell.length_a   1.000
_cell.length_b   1.000
_cell.length_c   1.000
_cell.angle_alpha   90.00
_cell.angle_beta   90.00
_cell.angle_gamma   90.00
#
_symmetry.space_group_name_H-M   'P 1'
#
loop_
_entity.id
_entity.type
_entity.pdbx_description
1 polymer ?
#
loop_
_entity_poly.entity_id
_entity_poly.type
_entity_poly.pdbx_seq_one_letter_code
_entity_poly.pdbx_strand_id
1 'polypeptide(L)'
;MQLIHVKVEREISDRLEHLVKSKIYKNKSEAVREMLEKHMEEHPELFTGDDLKKLLEEGEMMSEKEFEERMAEGLKGPKSAAEIVSEGRGS
;
A
#
# COMPACT_ATOMS: atom_id res chain seq x y z
N MET A 1 -0.53 4.36 16.59
CA MET A 1 -0.87 4.93 15.27
C MET A 1 0.37 5.67 14.77
N GLN A 2 0.94 5.25 13.63
CA GLN A 2 1.97 6.07 12.96
C GLN A 2 1.26 7.16 12.17
N LEU A 3 1.72 8.41 12.33
CA LEU A 3 1.21 9.54 11.56
C LEU A 3 2.20 9.82 10.43
N ILE A 4 1.71 9.79 9.19
CA ILE A 4 2.51 10.08 8.00
C ILE A 4 2.02 11.41 7.44
N HIS A 5 2.94 12.35 7.24
CA HIS A 5 2.65 13.60 6.55
C HIS A 5 2.92 13.43 5.06
N VAL A 6 1.88 13.55 4.25
CA VAL A 6 1.95 13.42 2.79
C VAL A 6 1.63 14.78 2.18
N LYS A 7 2.49 15.25 1.26
CA LYS A 7 2.17 16.40 0.41
C LYS A 7 1.36 15.91 -0.77
N VAL A 8 0.19 16.49 -0.96
CA VAL A 8 -0.68 16.24 -2.10
C VAL A 8 -0.91 17.54 -2.86
N GLU A 9 -1.27 17.44 -4.13
CA GLU A 9 -1.68 18.61 -4.91
C GLU A 9 -2.86 19.33 -4.26
N ARG A 10 -2.90 20.65 -4.47
CA ARG A 10 -3.93 21.51 -3.87
C ARG A 10 -5.33 21.09 -4.32
N GLU A 11 -5.51 20.78 -5.60
CA GLU A 11 -6.80 20.32 -6.14
C GLU A 11 -7.32 19.06 -5.43
N ILE A 12 -6.44 18.10 -5.14
CA ILE A 12 -6.79 16.86 -4.43
C ILE A 12 -7.13 17.15 -2.97
N SER A 13 -6.37 18.03 -2.31
CA SER A 13 -6.69 18.46 -0.95
C SER A 13 -8.06 19.13 -0.88
N ASP A 14 -8.40 19.98 -1.86
CA ASP A 14 -9.68 20.68 -1.91
C ASP A 14 -10.86 19.73 -2.12
N ARG A 15 -10.68 18.70 -2.97
CA ARG A 15 -11.67 17.62 -3.14
C ARG A 15 -11.87 16.83 -1.86
N LEU A 16 -10.80 16.47 -1.17
CA LEU A 16 -10.89 15.79 0.13
C LEU A 16 -11.60 16.65 1.18
N GLU A 17 -11.34 17.95 1.21
CA GLU A 17 -12.08 18.88 2.08
C GLU A 17 -13.56 18.92 1.75
N HIS A 18 -13.91 18.95 0.47
CA HIS A 18 -15.30 18.97 0.05
C HIS A 18 -16.03 17.70 0.52
N LEU A 19 -15.41 16.52 0.40
CA LEU A 19 -16.01 15.27 0.84
C LEU A 19 -16.25 15.20 2.35
N VAL A 20 -15.33 15.78 3.14
CA VAL A 20 -15.50 15.90 4.60
C VAL A 20 -16.59 16.91 4.94
N LYS A 21 -16.64 18.06 4.26
CA LYS A 21 -17.69 19.08 4.45
C LYS A 21 -19.07 18.55 4.10
N SER A 22 -19.16 17.73 3.05
CA SER A 22 -20.38 17.04 2.62
C SER A 22 -20.78 15.88 3.54
N LYS A 23 -20.06 15.67 4.65
CA LYS A 23 -20.30 14.62 5.66
C LYS A 23 -20.30 13.19 5.10
N ILE A 24 -19.65 12.98 3.95
CA ILE A 24 -19.45 11.64 3.39
C ILE A 24 -18.43 10.88 4.25
N TYR A 25 -17.39 11.59 4.70
CA TYR A 25 -16.37 11.06 5.60
C TYR A 25 -16.22 11.95 6.83
N LYS A 26 -15.82 11.38 7.98
CA LYS A 26 -15.64 12.16 9.21
C LYS A 26 -14.43 13.08 9.17
N ASN A 27 -13.36 12.67 8.49
CA ASN A 27 -12.12 13.44 8.37
C ASN A 27 -11.33 13.01 7.13
N LYS A 28 -10.30 13.79 6.75
CA LYS A 28 -9.48 13.54 5.56
C LYS A 28 -8.74 12.20 5.64
N SER A 29 -8.24 11.83 6.82
CA SER A 29 -7.49 10.58 7.01
C SER A 29 -8.37 9.35 6.82
N GLU A 30 -9.61 9.40 7.30
CA GLU A 30 -10.61 8.35 7.09
C GLU A 30 -10.97 8.23 5.61
N ALA A 31 -11.21 9.36 4.93
CA ALA A 31 -11.48 9.37 3.49
C ALA A 31 -10.36 8.71 2.68
N VAL A 32 -9.11 9.12 2.91
CA VAL A 32 -7.94 8.56 2.21
C VAL A 32 -7.75 7.09 2.55
N ARG A 33 -7.98 6.68 3.81
CA ARG A 33 -7.85 5.29 4.22
C ARG A 33 -8.85 4.38 3.53
N GLU A 34 -10.14 4.74 3.54
CA GLU A 34 -11.18 3.93 2.88
C GLU A 34 -11.00 3.92 1.36
N MET A 35 -10.58 5.03 0.76
CA MET A 35 -10.28 5.08 -0.68
C MET A 35 -9.12 4.17 -1.04
N LEU A 36 -8.05 4.17 -0.23
CA LEU A 36 -6.91 3.27 -0.44
C LEU A 36 -7.31 1.82 -0.26
N GLU A 37 -8.06 1.49 0.80
CA GLU A 37 -8.52 0.12 1.06
C GLU A 37 -9.34 -0.44 -0.13
N LYS A 38 -10.30 0.33 -0.63
CA LYS A 38 -11.06 -0.05 -1.83
C LYS A 38 -10.19 -0.20 -3.07
N HIS A 39 -9.27 0.74 -3.30
CA HIS A 39 -8.39 0.67 -4.46
C HIS A 39 -7.45 -0.55 -4.39
N MET A 40 -7.06 -0.97 -3.19
CA MET A 40 -6.26 -2.17 -2.96
C MET A 40 -7.07 -3.46 -3.13
N GLU A 41 -8.35 -3.48 -2.74
CA GLU A 41 -9.25 -4.60 -3.03
C GLU A 41 -9.52 -4.76 -4.53
N GLU A 42 -9.68 -3.64 -5.23
CA GLU A 42 -9.90 -3.62 -6.68
C GLU A 42 -8.64 -3.98 -7.48
N HIS A 43 -7.46 -3.67 -6.94
CA HIS A 43 -6.16 -3.87 -7.59
C HIS A 43 -5.14 -4.58 -6.67
N PRO A 44 -5.35 -5.87 -6.34
CA PRO A 44 -4.42 -6.64 -5.52
C PRO A 44 -3.02 -6.75 -6.15
N GLU A 45 -2.90 -6.57 -7.46
CA GLU A 45 -1.63 -6.47 -8.20
C GLU A 45 -0.75 -5.28 -7.78
N LEU A 46 -1.31 -4.23 -7.17
CA LEU A 46 -0.52 -3.09 -6.71
C LEU A 46 0.26 -3.41 -5.42
N PHE A 47 -0.18 -4.42 -4.67
CA PHE A 47 0.50 -4.90 -3.47
C PHE A 47 1.44 -6.07 -3.75
N THR A 48 1.20 -6.75 -4.85
CA THR A 48 2.01 -7.87 -5.31
C THR A 48 2.85 -7.39 -6.48
N GLY A 49 4.11 -6.99 -6.22
CA GLY A 49 5.08 -6.84 -7.31
C GLY A 49 5.09 -8.11 -8.17
N ASP A 50 5.54 -8.01 -9.43
CA ASP A 50 5.52 -9.14 -10.39
C ASP A 50 6.05 -10.47 -9.80
N ASP A 51 7.00 -10.38 -8.87
CA ASP A 51 7.54 -11.51 -8.09
C ASP A 51 6.51 -12.16 -7.14
N LEU A 52 5.74 -11.39 -6.37
CA LEU A 52 4.67 -11.91 -5.49
C LEU A 52 3.51 -12.51 -6.30
N LYS A 53 3.22 -11.95 -7.48
CA LYS A 53 2.19 -12.50 -8.37
C LYS A 53 2.58 -13.86 -8.93
N LYS A 54 3.82 -14.01 -9.41
CA LYS A 54 4.37 -15.32 -9.79
C LYS A 54 4.37 -16.31 -8.64
N LEU A 55 4.71 -15.85 -7.44
CA LEU A 55 4.76 -16.69 -6.25
C LEU A 55 3.37 -17.16 -5.79
N LEU A 56 2.33 -16.34 -6.00
CA LEU A 56 0.92 -16.73 -5.81
C LEU A 56 0.44 -17.74 -6.86
N GLU A 57 0.82 -17.57 -8.14
CA GLU A 57 0.51 -18.53 -9.20
C GLU A 57 1.24 -19.88 -8.99
N GLU A 58 2.50 -19.85 -8.54
CA GLU A 58 3.24 -21.06 -8.14
C GLU A 58 2.69 -21.66 -6.83
N GLY A 59 2.05 -20.81 -6.01
CA GLY A 59 1.43 -21.10 -4.71
C GLY A 59 0.41 -22.24 -4.75
N GLU A 60 -0.41 -22.27 -5.80
CA GLU A 60 -1.44 -23.30 -5.99
C GLU A 60 -0.84 -24.71 -6.18
N MET A 61 0.44 -24.82 -6.53
CA MET A 61 1.14 -26.09 -6.76
C MET A 61 2.10 -26.50 -5.63
N MET A 62 2.26 -25.67 -4.59
CA MET A 62 3.21 -25.91 -3.50
C MET A 62 2.51 -26.23 -2.17
N SER A 63 3.25 -26.86 -1.25
CA SER A 63 2.75 -27.14 0.10
C SER A 63 2.63 -25.84 0.90
N GLU A 64 1.63 -25.76 1.80
CA GLU A 64 1.35 -24.59 2.64
C GLU A 64 2.60 -24.06 3.38
N LYS A 65 3.48 -24.98 3.79
CA LYS A 65 4.74 -24.65 4.46
C LYS A 65 5.78 -24.00 3.53
N GLU A 66 5.88 -24.46 2.29
CA GLU A 66 6.79 -23.89 1.29
C GLU A 66 6.29 -22.54 0.78
N PHE A 67 4.96 -22.39 0.70
CA PHE A 67 4.31 -21.13 0.37
C PHE A 67 4.56 -20.06 1.41
N GLU A 68 4.42 -20.37 2.71
CA GLU A 68 4.71 -19.42 3.80
C GLU A 68 6.16 -18.92 3.77
N GLU A 69 7.13 -19.81 3.55
CA GLU A 69 8.56 -19.44 3.49
C GLU A 69 8.85 -18.54 2.27
N ARG A 70 8.33 -18.91 1.09
CA ARG A 70 8.46 -18.14 -0.16
C ARG A 70 7.73 -16.79 -0.10
N MET A 71 6.55 -16.72 0.51
CA MET A 71 5.81 -15.46 0.75
C MET A 71 6.58 -14.52 1.66
N ALA A 72 7.20 -15.03 2.73
CA ALA A 72 8.01 -14.23 3.63
C ALA A 72 9.27 -13.66 2.95
N GLU A 73 9.80 -14.35 1.94
CA GLU A 73 10.88 -13.84 1.09
C GLU A 73 10.37 -12.83 0.05
N GLY A 74 9.23 -13.08 -0.61
CA GLY A 74 8.65 -12.16 -1.60
C GLY A 74 8.11 -10.84 -1.01
N LEU A 75 7.64 -10.86 0.24
CA LEU A 75 7.22 -9.66 0.98
C LEU A 75 8.40 -8.79 1.41
N LYS A 76 9.62 -9.34 1.46
CA LYS A 76 10.85 -8.53 1.51
C LYS A 76 11.08 -8.02 0.10
N GLY A 77 10.42 -6.92 -0.25
CA GLY A 77 10.65 -6.24 -1.53
C GLY A 77 12.14 -5.96 -1.78
N PRO A 78 12.52 -5.58 -3.01
CA PRO A 78 13.93 -5.45 -3.43
C PRO A 78 14.77 -4.47 -2.61
N LYS A 79 14.10 -3.61 -1.81
CA LYS A 79 14.73 -2.76 -0.80
C LYS A 79 13.93 -2.83 0.49
N SER A 80 14.63 -3.00 1.60
CA SER A 80 14.04 -2.89 2.94
C SER A 80 13.47 -1.48 3.15
N ALA A 81 12.43 -1.35 3.96
CA ALA A 81 11.94 -0.04 4.42
C ALA A 81 13.08 0.84 4.98
N ALA A 82 14.12 0.22 5.55
CA ALA A 82 15.34 0.90 5.98
C ALA A 82 16.19 1.46 4.82
N GLU A 83 16.28 0.76 3.69
CA GLU A 83 17.04 1.20 2.51
C GLU A 83 16.32 2.33 1.77
N ILE A 84 14.99 2.25 1.64
CA ILE A 84 14.16 3.31 1.05
C ILE A 84 14.28 4.62 1.87
N VAL A 85 14.32 4.50 3.21
CA VAL A 85 14.51 5.65 4.10
C VAL A 85 15.94 6.23 4.01
N SER A 86 16.93 5.40 3.71
CA SER A 86 18.33 5.82 3.57
C SER A 86 18.58 6.56 2.26
N GLU A 87 17.96 6.14 1.16
CA GLU A 87 18.05 6.82 -0.14
C GLU A 87 17.35 8.19 -0.15
N GLY A 88 16.25 8.35 0.61
CA GLY A 88 15.52 9.61 0.71
C GLY A 88 16.18 10.71 1.56
N ARG A 89 17.31 10.43 2.24
CA ARG A 89 18.02 11.38 3.12
C ARG A 89 19.37 11.85 2.57
N GLY A 90 19.66 11.59 1.29
CA GLY A 90 20.87 12.09 0.63
C GLY A 90 20.72 13.52 0.12
N SER A 91 20.98 14.52 0.96
CA SER A 91 21.51 15.86 0.60
C SER A 91 22.13 16.52 1.83
#